data_AF-A0A192CML0-F1
#
_entry.id   AF-A0A192CML0-F1
#
_cell.length_a   1.000
_cell.length_b   1.000
_cell.length_c   1.000
_cell.angle_alpha   90.00
_cell.angle_beta   90.00
_cell.angle_gamma   90.00
#
_symmetry.space_group_name_H-M   'P 1'
#
loop_
_entity.id
_entity.type
_entity.pdbx_description
1 polymer ?
#
loop_
_entity_poly.entity_id
_entity_poly.type
_entity_poly.pdbx_seq_one_letter_code
_entity_poly.pdbx_strand_id
1 'polypeptide(L)' 'MARKRASFKEVKVFLEPKYKAMLMQMCNEDGLTQAEVLTALIKSEAQKRCM' A
#
# COMPACT_ATOMS: atom_id res chain seq x y z
N MET A 1 -23.38 2.36 2.72
CA MET A 1 -22.14 1.55 2.61
C MET A 1 -21.91 0.90 1.23
N ALA A 2 -22.68 1.20 0.18
CA ALA A 2 -22.49 0.61 -1.16
C ALA A 2 -21.47 1.33 -2.06
N ARG A 3 -21.12 2.60 -1.80
CA ARG A 3 -20.22 3.40 -2.68
C ARG A 3 -18.73 3.07 -2.57
N LYS A 4 -18.25 2.59 -1.42
CA LYS A 4 -16.80 2.34 -1.20
C LYS A 4 -16.24 1.22 -2.09
N ARG A 5 -17.05 0.20 -2.42
CA ARG A 5 -16.65 -0.95 -3.26
C ARG A 5 -16.48 -0.60 -4.74
N ALA A 6 -17.04 0.52 -5.21
CA ALA A 6 -16.89 0.93 -6.61
C ALA A 6 -15.54 1.61 -6.90
N SER A 7 -14.84 2.11 -5.87
CA SER A 7 -13.66 2.97 -6.04
C SER A 7 -12.32 2.30 -5.74
N PHE A 8 -12.31 1.15 -5.06
CA PHE A 8 -11.08 0.45 -4.65
C PHE A 8 -11.16 -1.02 -5.06
N LYS A 9 -10.07 -1.56 -5.63
CA LYS A 9 -9.92 -2.98 -5.95
C LYS A 9 -8.97 -3.65 -4.96
N GLU A 10 -9.29 -4.88 -4.55
CA GLU A 10 -8.42 -5.69 -3.70
C GLU A 10 -7.20 -6.19 -4.49
N VAL A 11 -6.02 -6.13 -3.87
CA VAL A 11 -4.79 -6.73 -4.39
C VAL A 11 -4.29 -7.73 -3.36
N LYS A 12 -4.27 -9.02 -3.72
CA LYS A 12 -3.67 -10.07 -2.88
C LYS A 12 -2.19 -10.23 -3.22
N VAL A 13 -1.35 -10.10 -2.21
CA VAL A 13 0.10 -10.28 -2.34
C VAL A 13 0.62 -11.20 -1.24
N PHE A 14 1.64 -11.98 -1.59
CA PHE A 14 2.45 -12.73 -0.63
C PHE A 14 3.82 -12.06 -0.56
N LEU A 15 4.25 -11.72 0.66
CA LEU A 15 5.53 -11.07 0.91
C LEU A 15 6.34 -11.94 1.86
N GLU A 16 7.66 -11.92 1.70
CA GLU A 16 8.54 -12.50 2.72
C GLU A 16 8.31 -11.82 4.08
N PRO A 17 8.44 -12.54 5.21
CA PRO A 17 8.17 -12.01 6.54
C PRO A 17 8.92 -10.71 6.85
N LYS A 18 10.17 -10.58 6.38
CA LYS A 18 11.01 -9.39 6.56
C LYS A 18 10.37 -8.13 5.96
N TYR A 19 9.79 -8.23 4.76
CA TYR A 19 9.15 -7.08 4.12
C TYR A 19 7.81 -6.73 4.76
N LYS A 20 7.09 -7.74 5.26
CA LYS A 20 5.87 -7.48 6.05
C LYS A 20 6.19 -6.74 7.34
N ALA A 21 7.27 -7.12 8.04
CA ALA A 21 7.72 -6.41 9.23
C ALA A 21 8.07 -4.94 8.91
N MET A 22 8.82 -4.70 7.85
CA MET A 22 9.14 -3.34 7.39
C MET A 22 7.88 -2.53 7.05
N LEU A 23 6.90 -3.13 6.34
CA LEU A 23 5.63 -2.47 6.04
C LEU A 23 4.88 -2.07 7.31
N MET A 24 4.81 -2.97 8.29
CA MET A 24 4.13 -2.70 9.57
C MET A 24 4.85 -1.61 10.38
N GLN A 25 6.18 -1.56 10.32
CA GLN A 25 6.95 -0.49 10.95
C GLN A 25 6.61 0.88 10.34
N MET A 26 6.63 1.01 9.00
CA MET A 26 6.23 2.25 8.31
C MET A 26 4.80 2.66 8.67
N CYS A 27 3.87 1.69 8.72
CA CYS A 27 2.49 1.95 9.15
C CYS A 27 2.43 2.54 10.56
N ASN A 28 3.24 2.02 11.49
CA ASN A 28 3.24 2.46 12.87
C ASN A 28 3.93 3.82 13.07
N GLU A 29 5.04 4.06 12.37
CA GLU A 29 5.79 5.32 12.44
C GLU A 29 4.99 6.50 11.87
N ASP A 30 4.32 6.28 10.74
CA ASP A 30 3.57 7.34 10.05
C ASP A 30 2.09 7.43 10.49
N GLY A 31 1.63 6.50 11.33
CA GLY A 31 0.21 6.39 11.71
C GLY A 31 -0.71 6.04 10.54
N LEU A 32 -0.18 5.35 9.53
CA LEU A 32 -0.85 5.00 8.29
C LEU A 32 -1.32 3.54 8.26
N THR A 33 -2.30 3.27 7.43
CA THR A 33 -2.72 1.91 7.10
C THR A 33 -1.80 1.29 6.04
N GLN A 34 -1.75 -0.05 6.00
CA GLN A 34 -1.01 -0.77 4.94
C GLN A 34 -1.43 -0.35 3.54
N ALA A 35 -2.73 -0.09 3.33
CA ALA A 35 -3.26 0.32 2.04
C ALA A 35 -2.74 1.70 1.62
N GLU A 36 -2.62 2.64 2.55
CA GLU A 36 -2.08 3.99 2.30
C GLU A 36 -0.60 3.92 1.95
N VAL A 37 0.19 3.18 2.73
CA VAL A 37 1.63 2.99 2.47
C VAL A 37 1.85 2.33 1.11
N LEU A 38 1.15 1.22 0.81
CA LEU A 38 1.25 0.55 -0.48
C LEU A 38 0.81 1.45 -1.64
N THR A 39 -0.24 2.24 -1.47
CA THR A 39 -0.71 3.18 -2.49
C THR A 39 0.35 4.24 -2.78
N ALA A 40 0.98 4.80 -1.75
CA ALA A 40 2.04 5.80 -1.90
C ALA A 40 3.27 5.21 -2.61
N LEU A 41 3.69 4.00 -2.23
CA LEU A 41 4.81 3.29 -2.86
C LEU A 41 4.53 3.00 -4.34
N ILE A 42 3.35 2.46 -4.66
CA ILE A 42 2.94 2.16 -6.05
C ILE A 42 2.89 3.45 -6.87
N LYS A 43 2.30 4.53 -6.33
CA LYS A 43 2.20 5.82 -7.03
C LYS A 43 3.58 6.41 -7.32
N SER A 44 4.47 6.42 -6.33
CA SER A 44 5.84 6.93 -6.50
C SER A 44 6.61 6.14 -7.55
N GLU A 45 6.53 4.81 -7.51
CA GLU A 45 7.22 3.94 -8.46
C GLU A 45 6.65 4.06 -9.88
N ALA A 46 5.31 4.13 -10.02
CA ALA A 46 4.66 4.33 -11.31
C ALA A 46 5.04 5.68 -11.93
N GLN A 47 5.11 6.75 -11.14
CA GLN A 47 5.53 8.07 -11.61
C GLN A 47 6.98 8.07 -12.11
N LYS A 48 7.89 7.41 -11.40
CA LYS A 48 9.29 7.27 -11.82
C LYS A 48 9.47 6.51 -13.14
N ARG A 49 8.56 5.58 -13.45
CA ARG A 49 8.62 4.75 -14.67
C ARG A 49 7.93 5.39 -15.88
N CYS A 50 7.04 6.35 -15.65
CA CYS A 50 6.32 7.08 -16.69
C CYS A 50 7.00 8.39 -17.11
N MET A 51 8.15 8.73 -16.51
CA MET A 51 9.08 9.77 -16.98
C MET A 51 10.33 9.09 -17.56
#